data_AF-A0A3D1T890-F1
#
_entry.id   AF-A0A3D1T890-F1
#
_cell.length_a   1.000
_cell.length_b   1.000
_cell.length_c   1.000
_cell.angle_alpha   90.00
_cell.angle_beta   90.00
_cell.angle_gamma   90.00
#
_symmetry.space_group_name_H-M   'P 1'
#
loop_
_entity.id
_entity.type
_entity.pdbx_description
1 polymer ?
#
loop_
_entity_poly.entity_id
_entity_poly.type
_entity_poly.pdbx_seq_one_letter_code
_entity_poly.pdbx_strand_id
1 'polypeptide(L)' 'EGTGPLFKLAEVIGENSEQILSESNVILERPAIKVREIVARIQDVVAKAILNKVIVQGILHKQVFYIGTDNVEYHQA' A
#
# COMPACT_ATOMS: atom_id res chain seq x y z
N GLU A 1 25.74 35.84 -19.36
CA GLU A 1 24.31 35.48 -19.22
C GLU A 1 24.07 34.19 -20.00
N GLY A 2 23.47 33.17 -19.38
CA GLY A 2 23.41 31.81 -19.92
C GLY A 2 22.11 31.52 -20.66
N THR A 3 22.19 31.27 -21.96
CA THR A 3 21.09 30.89 -22.87
C THR A 3 20.88 29.36 -22.91
N GLY A 4 20.73 28.73 -21.74
CA GLY A 4 20.41 27.30 -21.64
C GLY A 4 18.89 27.02 -21.75
N PRO A 5 18.46 25.85 -22.23
CA PRO A 5 17.04 25.50 -22.32
C PRO A 5 16.39 25.49 -20.92
N LEU A 6 15.19 26.05 -20.83
CA LEU A 6 14.39 26.07 -19.62
C LEU A 6 13.86 24.65 -19.33
N PHE A 7 14.32 24.03 -18.25
CA PHE A 7 13.75 22.78 -17.75
C PHE A 7 12.61 23.09 -16.78
N LYS A 8 11.41 22.60 -17.09
CA LYS A 8 10.29 22.60 -16.15
C LYS A 8 10.41 21.37 -15.26
N LEU A 9 11.03 21.52 -14.09
CA LEU A 9 10.90 20.51 -13.04
C LEU A 9 9.45 20.58 -12.52
N ALA A 10 8.76 19.45 -12.49
CA ALA A 10 7.49 19.34 -11.78
C ALA A 10 7.81 19.36 -10.28
N GLU A 11 7.62 20.51 -9.65
CA GLU A 11 7.65 20.66 -8.21
C GLU A 11 6.39 20.00 -7.62
N VAL A 12 6.59 19.08 -6.68
CA VAL A 12 5.49 18.46 -5.95
C VAL A 12 5.14 19.34 -4.76
N ILE A 13 4.04 20.10 -4.86
CA ILE A 13 3.45 20.82 -3.72
C ILE A 13 2.32 19.96 -3.18
N GLY A 14 2.55 19.27 -2.07
CA GLY A 14 1.52 18.48 -1.40
C GLY A 14 2.04 17.53 -0.34
N GLU A 15 2.59 18.08 0.76
CA GLU A 15 2.86 17.30 1.96
C GLU A 15 1.66 17.46 2.91
N ASN A 16 0.52 16.82 2.59
CA ASN A 16 -0.51 16.56 3.59
C ASN A 16 -0.39 15.09 3.99
N SER A 17 0.34 14.85 5.07
CA SER A 17 0.44 13.53 5.71
C SER A 17 -0.88 13.23 6.43
N GLU A 18 -1.93 12.88 5.68
CA GLU A 18 -3.09 12.21 6.28
C GLU A 18 -2.72 10.75 6.50
N GLN A 19 -2.47 10.38 7.77
CA GLN A 19 -2.36 8.99 8.16
C GLN A 19 -3.77 8.37 8.18
N ILE A 20 -4.19 7.80 7.05
CA ILE A 20 -5.44 7.05 6.95
C ILE A 20 -5.19 5.64 7.51
N LEU A 21 -5.77 5.33 8.67
CA LEU A 21 -5.80 3.98 9.21
C LEU A 21 -6.94 3.20 8.53
N SER A 22 -6.62 2.48 7.44
CA SER A 22 -7.59 1.59 6.79
C SER A 22 -7.48 0.19 7.39
N GLU A 23 -8.47 -0.19 8.21
CA GLU A 23 -8.54 -1.52 8.81
C GLU A 23 -9.12 -2.51 7.79
N SER A 24 -8.37 -3.58 7.51
CA SER A 24 -8.78 -4.62 6.56
C SER A 24 -8.66 -5.99 7.21
N ASN A 25 -9.82 -6.58 7.52
CA ASN A 25 -9.93 -7.90 8.14
C ASN A 25 -9.79 -9.00 7.09
N VAL A 26 -8.99 -10.04 7.41
CA VAL A 26 -8.82 -11.24 6.58
C VAL A 26 -9.01 -12.45 7.47
N ILE A 27 -9.83 -13.40 7.00
CA ILE A 27 -10.01 -14.68 7.66
C ILE A 27 -8.99 -15.66 7.06
N LEU A 28 -8.22 -16.32 7.93
CA LEU A 28 -7.29 -17.36 7.50
C LEU A 28 -8.08 -18.59 7.02
N GLU A 29 -7.69 -19.16 5.88
CA GLU A 29 -8.32 -20.36 5.32
C GLU A 29 -8.18 -21.59 6.24
N ARG A 30 -7.18 -21.57 7.12
CA ARG A 30 -6.90 -22.63 8.09
C ARG A 30 -6.74 -22.04 9.49
N PRO A 31 -7.14 -22.78 10.53
CA PRO A 31 -6.80 -22.42 11.90
C PRO A 31 -5.28 -22.30 12.05
N ALA A 32 -4.84 -21.19 12.64
CA ALA A 32 -3.44 -20.90 12.87
C ALA A 32 -3.14 -20.83 14.36
N ILE A 33 -1.98 -21.35 14.76
CA ILE A 33 -1.46 -21.16 16.12
C ILE A 33 -0.71 -19.82 16.23
N LYS A 34 -0.18 -19.32 15.11
CA LYS A 34 0.62 -18.08 15.08
C LYS A 34 0.65 -17.49 13.68
N VAL A 35 0.47 -16.16 13.59
CA VAL A 35 0.86 -15.39 12.41
C VAL A 35 2.34 -15.05 12.52
N ARG A 36 3.12 -15.41 11.50
CA ARG A 36 4.56 -15.17 11.44
C ARG A 36 4.87 -13.79 10.91
N GLU A 37 4.28 -13.45 9.77
CA GLU A 37 4.58 -12.24 9.03
C GLU A 37 3.40 -11.85 8.15
N ILE A 38 3.14 -10.55 8.04
CA ILE A 38 2.21 -10.00 7.06
C ILE A 38 2.98 -8.98 6.24
N VAL A 39 3.14 -9.24 4.96
CA VAL A 39 3.74 -8.30 4.00
C VAL A 39 2.64 -7.66 3.19
N ALA A 40 2.49 -6.34 3.30
CA ALA A 40 1.47 -5.59 2.58
C ALA A 40 2.11 -4.58 1.63
N ARG A 41 1.58 -4.47 0.40
CA ARG A 41 1.98 -3.47 -0.58
C ARG A 41 0.76 -2.91 -1.28
N ILE A 42 0.75 -1.59 -1.52
CA ILE A 42 -0.21 -0.98 -2.42
C ILE A 42 0.33 -1.11 -3.85
N GLN A 43 -0.48 -1.66 -4.75
CA GLN A 43 -0.20 -1.79 -6.17
C GLN A 43 -1.22 -0.97 -6.97
N ASP A 44 -0.96 -0.77 -8.27
CA ASP A 44 -1.86 -0.09 -9.19
C ASP A 44 -2.35 1.27 -8.68
N VAL A 45 -1.41 2.07 -8.15
CA VAL A 45 -1.72 3.38 -7.60
C VAL A 45 -2.06 4.36 -8.71
N VAL A 46 -3.27 4.91 -8.65
CA VAL A 46 -3.75 5.96 -9.55
C VAL A 46 -4.14 7.18 -8.72
N ALA A 47 -3.75 8.36 -9.16
CA ALA A 47 -4.14 9.62 -8.53
C ALA A 47 -4.99 10.46 -9.49
N LYS A 48 -6.07 11.04 -8.97
CA LYS A 48 -6.94 11.97 -9.71
C LYS A 48 -7.08 13.27 -8.92
N ALA A 49 -6.65 14.37 -9.52
CA ALA A 49 -6.97 15.70 -9.01
C ALA A 49 -8.45 16.02 -9.31
N ILE A 50 -9.16 16.45 -8.29
CA ILE A 50 -10.50 17.05 -8.37
C ILE A 50 -10.44 18.45 -7.74
N LEU A 51 -11.50 19.23 -7.82
CA LEU A 51 -11.50 20.58 -7.26
C LEU A 51 -11.10 20.57 -5.78
N ASN A 52 -9.96 21.21 -5.47
CA ASN A 52 -9.35 21.35 -4.15
C ASN A 52 -8.97 20.03 -3.43
N LYS A 53 -8.93 18.88 -4.13
CA LYS A 53 -8.55 17.60 -3.53
C LYS A 53 -7.82 16.70 -4.53
N VAL A 54 -7.07 15.74 -4.01
CA VAL A 54 -6.50 14.64 -4.79
C VAL A 54 -7.07 13.34 -4.23
N ILE A 55 -7.62 12.50 -5.09
CA ILE A 55 -8.02 11.14 -4.75
C ILE A 55 -6.87 10.22 -5.17
N VAL A 56 -6.33 9.46 -4.22
CA VAL A 56 -5.35 8.38 -4.50
C VAL A 56 -6.05 7.05 -4.29
N GLN A 57 -6.01 6.18 -5.29
CA GLN A 57 -6.58 4.83 -5.24
C GLN A 57 -5.49 3.83 -5.54
N GLY A 58 -5.56 2.65 -4.93
CA GLY A 58 -4.68 1.54 -5.23
C GLY A 58 -5.24 0.24 -4.67
N ILE A 59 -4.64 -0.88 -5.03
CA ILE A 59 -5.02 -2.21 -4.57
C ILE A 59 -4.07 -2.62 -3.45
N LEU A 60 -4.63 -2.91 -2.27
CA LEU A 60 -3.86 -3.46 -1.16
C LEU A 60 -3.65 -4.97 -1.37
N HIS A 61 -2.45 -5.36 -1.79
CA HIS A 61 -2.02 -6.75 -1.82
C HIS A 61 -1.39 -7.12 -0.49
N LYS A 62 -1.95 -8.14 0.18
CA LYS A 62 -1.43 -8.67 1.46
C LYS A 62 -0.92 -10.08 1.26
N GLN A 63 0.18 -10.42 1.91
CA GLN A 63 0.75 -11.76 1.91
C GLN A 63 0.89 -12.16 3.37
N VAL A 64 0.13 -13.15 3.80
CA VAL A 64 0.05 -13.60 5.19
C VAL A 64 0.74 -14.95 5.31
N PHE A 65 1.78 -15.00 6.12
CA PHE A 65 2.53 -16.21 6.44
C PHE A 65 2.19 -16.62 7.88
N TYR A 66 1.73 -17.86 8.06
CA TYR A 66 1.24 -18.33 9.35
C TYR A 66 1.54 -19.81 9.58
N ILE A 67 1.57 -20.22 10.85
CA ILE A 67 1.75 -21.62 11.25
C ILE A 67 0.40 -22.22 11.60
N GLY A 68 0.05 -23.32 10.95
CA GLY A 68 -1.16 -24.09 11.21
C GLY A 68 -1.10 -24.87 12.52
N THR A 69 -2.23 -25.44 12.93
CA THR A 69 -2.32 -26.32 14.11
C THR A 69 -1.59 -27.66 13.96
N ASP A 70 -1.16 -27.97 12.75
CA ASP A 70 -0.30 -29.10 12.39
C ASP A 70 1.20 -28.76 12.42
N ASN A 71 1.58 -27.57 12.89
CA ASN A 71 2.93 -27.01 12.87
C ASN A 71 3.53 -26.83 11.46
N VAL A 72 2.70 -26.79 10.42
CA VAL A 72 3.13 -26.51 9.04
C VAL A 72 3.01 -25.02 8.74
N GLU A 73 3.94 -24.47 7.97
CA GLU A 73 3.88 -23.09 7.48
C GLU A 73 3.00 -22.98 6.23
N TYR A 74 2.09 -22.00 6.24
CA TYR A 74 1.15 -21.70 5.18
C TYR A 74 1.27 -20.25 4.73
N HIS A 75 0.85 -20.02 3.50
CA HIS A 75 0.83 -18.72 2.85
C HIS A 75 -0.56 -18.45 2.25
N GLN A 76 -1.07 -17.23 2.45
CA GLN A 76 -2.33 -16.73 1.89
C GLN A 76 -2.13 -15.32 1.32
N ALA A 77 -2.63 -15.08 0.10
CA ALA A 77 -2.42 -13.87 -0.70
C ALA A 77 -3.71 -13.06 -0.93
#